data_AF-A0A1L3MRB0-F1
#
_entry.id   AF-A0A1L3MRB0-F1
#
_cell.length_a   1.000
_cell.length_b   1.000
_cell.length_c   1.000
_cell.angle_alpha   90.00
_cell.angle_beta   90.00
_cell.angle_gamma   90.00
#
_symmetry.space_group_name_H-M   'P 1'
#
loop_
_entity.id
_entity.type
_entity.pdbx_description
1 polymer ?
#
loop_
_entity_poly.entity_id
_entity_poly.type
_entity_poly.pdbx_seq_one_letter_code
_entity_poly.pdbx_strand_id
1 'polypeptide(L)' 'MSKNEPTNQKQEQELAGKTYRVEDYQKTNTVSSGMATSHEQVSDAYMQGEITEVPVENESDLENESK' A
#
# COMPACT_ATOMS: atom_id res chain seq x y z
N MET A 1 46.40 7.38 -9.51
CA MET A 1 45.48 8.12 -8.61
C MET A 1 44.12 7.44 -8.70
N SER A 2 43.78 6.60 -7.72
CA SER A 2 42.48 5.95 -7.62
C SER A 2 41.49 6.94 -7.01
N LYS A 3 40.36 7.22 -7.66
CA LYS A 3 39.30 8.05 -7.09
C LYS A 3 38.60 7.22 -6.01
N ASN A 4 38.75 7.64 -4.76
CA ASN A 4 38.02 7.07 -3.63
C ASN A 4 36.59 7.64 -3.67
N GLU A 5 35.62 6.82 -4.08
CA GLU A 5 34.20 7.17 -4.22
C GLU A 5 33.55 7.38 -2.83
N PRO A 6 32.98 8.55 -2.49
CA PRO A 6 32.24 8.79 -1.25
C PRO A 6 30.74 8.49 -1.40
N THR A 7 30.36 7.56 -2.29
CA THR A 7 28.98 7.40 -2.76
C THR A 7 28.05 6.65 -1.82
N ASN A 8 28.58 5.70 -1.03
CA ASN A 8 27.74 4.81 -0.22
C ASN A 8 27.14 5.50 1.03
N GLN A 9 27.94 6.30 1.74
CA GLN A 9 27.47 6.98 2.96
C GLN A 9 26.33 7.96 2.70
N LYS A 10 26.34 8.64 1.55
CA LYS A 10 25.29 9.56 1.16
C LYS A 10 23.96 8.82 0.91
N GLN A 11 24.02 7.67 0.26
CA GLN A 11 22.84 6.83 -0.01
C GLN A 11 22.26 6.25 1.28
N GLU A 12 23.12 5.82 2.21
CA GLU A 12 22.70 5.34 3.54
C GLU A 12 22.02 6.45 4.36
N GLN A 13 22.56 7.66 4.35
CA GLN A 13 21.95 8.83 5.02
C GLN A 13 20.60 9.19 4.40
N GLU A 14 20.48 9.17 3.07
CA GLU A 14 19.22 9.41 2.36
C GLU A 14 18.18 8.32 2.69
N LEU A 15 18.60 7.07 2.86
CA LEU A 15 17.72 5.96 3.21
C LEU A 15 17.20 6.05 4.65
N ALA A 16 18.07 6.35 5.62
CA ALA A 16 17.72 6.37 7.05
C ALA A 16 16.67 7.45 7.39
N GLY A 17 16.63 8.55 6.63
CA GLY A 17 15.66 9.64 6.81
C GLY A 17 14.48 9.58 5.84
N LYS A 18 14.34 8.51 5.05
CA LYS A 18 13.33 8.45 4.00
C LYS A 18 11.93 8.27 4.58
N THR A 19 11.00 9.11 4.16
CA THR A 19 9.55 8.96 4.38
C THR A 19 8.85 8.74 3.05
N TYR A 20 7.62 8.19 3.11
CA TYR A 20 6.82 7.99 1.90
C TYR A 20 6.59 9.31 1.18
N ARG A 21 6.69 9.29 -0.14
CA ARG A 21 6.30 10.39 -1.03
C ARG A 21 5.52 9.85 -2.21
N VAL A 22 4.61 10.66 -2.77
CA VAL A 22 3.75 10.25 -3.89
C VAL A 22 4.56 9.80 -5.10
N GLU A 23 5.73 10.36 -5.33
CA GLU A 23 6.59 9.94 -6.45
C GLU A 23 7.15 8.52 -6.28
N ASP A 24 7.10 7.93 -5.07
CA ASP A 24 7.55 6.57 -4.82
C ASP A 24 6.73 5.52 -5.60
N TYR A 25 5.50 5.84 -6.01
CA TYR A 25 4.69 5.02 -6.93
C TYR A 25 5.34 4.82 -8.30
N GLN A 26 6.15 5.78 -8.75
CA GLN A 26 6.77 5.76 -10.07
C GLN A 26 8.20 5.21 -10.03
N LYS A 27 8.74 4.94 -8.83
CA LYS A 27 10.11 4.49 -8.65
C LYS A 27 10.20 2.96 -8.69
N THR A 28 11.28 2.49 -9.30
CA THR A 28 11.54 1.05 -9.51
C THR A 28 12.47 0.44 -8.46
N ASN A 29 13.02 1.23 -7.54
CA ASN A 29 13.86 0.69 -6.47
C ASN A 29 13.01 0.09 -5.35
N THR A 30 13.46 -1.05 -4.83
CA THR A 30 12.72 -1.89 -3.87
C THR A 30 12.17 -1.13 -2.67
N VAL A 31 12.95 -0.22 -2.09
CA VAL A 31 12.52 0.56 -0.92
C VAL A 31 11.35 1.46 -1.29
N SER A 32 11.43 2.19 -2.41
CA SER A 32 10.33 3.07 -2.85
C SER A 32 9.08 2.27 -3.19
N SER A 33 9.23 1.17 -3.93
CA SER A 33 8.11 0.31 -4.30
C SER A 33 7.43 -0.28 -3.06
N GLY A 34 8.20 -0.76 -2.09
CA GLY A 34 7.65 -1.27 -0.83
C GLY A 34 6.90 -0.20 -0.03
N MET A 35 7.43 1.02 0.05
CA MET A 35 6.77 2.15 0.73
C MET A 35 5.45 2.54 0.03
N ALA A 36 5.44 2.56 -1.30
CA ALA A 36 4.25 2.82 -2.09
C ALA A 36 3.18 1.73 -1.89
N THR A 37 3.58 0.45 -1.95
CA THR A 37 2.69 -0.69 -1.69
C THR A 37 2.10 -0.66 -0.27
N SER A 38 2.89 -0.34 0.76
CA SER A 38 2.36 -0.20 2.12
C SER A 38 1.39 0.99 2.24
N HIS A 39 1.62 2.09 1.50
CA HIS A 39 0.69 3.21 1.47
C HIS A 39 -0.65 2.84 0.81
N GLU A 40 -0.61 2.06 -0.28
CA GLU A 40 -1.82 1.48 -0.90
C GLU A 40 -2.55 0.58 0.08
N GLN A 41 -1.88 -0.40 0.68
CA GLN A 41 -2.51 -1.34 1.62
C GLN A 41 -3.22 -0.64 2.78
N VAL A 42 -2.62 0.41 3.35
CA VAL A 42 -3.23 1.20 4.42
C VAL A 42 -4.44 2.00 3.90
N SER A 43 -4.32 2.58 2.71
CA SER A 43 -5.41 3.35 2.09
C SER A 43 -6.58 2.44 1.72
N ASP A 44 -6.29 1.29 1.13
CA ASP A 44 -7.24 0.23 0.82
C ASP A 44 -7.94 -0.23 2.09
N ALA A 45 -7.21 -0.52 3.18
CA ALA A 45 -7.84 -0.91 4.45
C ALA A 45 -8.76 0.19 5.03
N TYR A 46 -8.39 1.47 4.87
CA TYR A 46 -9.22 2.59 5.32
C TYR A 46 -10.45 2.79 4.43
N MET A 47 -10.29 2.71 3.11
CA MET A 47 -11.37 2.87 2.13
C MET A 47 -12.31 1.66 2.10
N GLN A 48 -11.77 0.45 2.24
CA GLN A 48 -12.51 -0.79 2.43
C GLN A 48 -13.11 -0.89 3.84
N GLY A 49 -12.87 0.11 4.69
CA GLY A 49 -13.55 0.34 5.97
C GLY A 49 -15.06 0.55 5.88
N GLU A 50 -15.66 0.48 4.68
CA GLU A 50 -17.06 0.11 4.53
C GLU A 50 -17.15 -1.43 4.45
N ILE A 51 -16.95 -2.11 5.59
CA ILE A 51 -17.61 -3.40 5.78
C ILE A 51 -19.08 -3.04 5.79
N THR A 52 -19.73 -3.10 4.64
CA THR A 52 -21.18 -3.17 4.59
C THR A 52 -21.54 -4.27 5.57
N GLU A 53 -22.18 -3.91 6.69
CA GLU A 53 -22.85 -4.89 7.53
C GLU A 53 -23.74 -5.67 6.57
N VAL A 54 -23.30 -6.86 6.18
CA VAL A 54 -24.16 -7.78 5.45
C VAL A 54 -25.29 -8.00 6.45
N PRO A 55 -26.53 -7.56 6.17
CA PRO A 55 -27.63 -7.94 7.04
C PRO A 55 -27.55 -9.46 7.09
N VAL A 56 -27.44 -10.02 8.29
CA VAL A 56 -27.67 -11.45 8.47
C VAL A 56 -29.15 -11.62 8.19
N GLU A 57 -29.51 -11.74 6.91
CA GLU A 57 -30.85 -12.08 6.50
C GLU A 57 -31.07 -13.48 7.02
N ASN A 58 -31.89 -13.57 8.07
CA ASN A 58 -32.41 -14.84 8.53
C ASN A 58 -32.96 -15.57 7.30
N GLU A 59 -32.41 -16.76 7.01
CA GLU A 59 -32.77 -17.63 5.89
C GLU A 59 -34.27 -17.97 5.86
N SER A 60 -35.12 -17.04 5.40
CA SER A 60 -36.56 -17.27 5.34
C SER A 60 -37.26 -16.77 4.09
N ASP A 61 -36.59 -16.10 3.15
CA ASP A 61 -37.24 -15.62 1.91
C ASP A 61 -36.56 -16.19 0.65
N LEU A 62 -36.60 -17.52 0.48
CA LEU A 62 -36.36 -18.20 -0.81
C LEU A 62 -37.61 -18.89 -1.37
N GLU A 63 -38.81 -18.43 -1.00
CA GLU A 63 -40.02 -18.76 -1.73
C GLU A 63 -40.65 -17.49 -2.27
N ASN A 64 -40.42 -17.21 -3.55
CA ASN A 64 -41.50 -17.00 -4.54
C ASN A 64 -41.05 -16.10 -5.71
N GLU A 65 -40.23 -16.66 -6.61
CA GLU A 65 -40.27 -16.24 -8.03
C GLU A 65 -40.36 -17.50 -8.90
N SER A 66 -41.55 -18.09 -8.93
CA SER A 66 -42.00 -18.95 -10.01
C SER A 66 -43.50 -18.80 -10.17
N LYS A 67 -43.90 -17.79 -10.93
CA LYS A 67 -45.14 -17.81 -11.71
C LYS A 67 -45.01 -16.94 -12.95
#